data_AF-A0A1J5D0P6-F1
#
_entry.id   AF-A0A1J5D0P6-F1
#
_cell.length_a   1.000
_cell.length_b   1.000
_cell.length_c   1.000
_cell.angle_alpha   90.00
_cell.angle_beta   90.00
_cell.angle_gamma   90.00
#
_symmetry.space_group_name_H-M   'P 1'
#
loop_
_entity.id
_entity.type
_entity.pdbx_description
1 polymer ?
#
loop_
_entity_poly.entity_id
_entity_poly.type
_entity_poly.pdbx_seq_one_letter_code
_entity_poly.pdbx_strand_id
1 'polypeptide(L)'
;MATPKTQFLTNDEATRKKWSKELYHVILKAVEFNDLMGTDSNAIIQVKNDLGKGEGDVIKTDIRLPLVGEGIVGNDTVEGNEEKLQFRNFNLTIEELNHAVDTGGKMEQQRVPYDLVVEGKNALQDWWADKLSDMLFNHLCGIATYRVANKVFAQNPTAPDTNHLILANDVAEASQTAGDYMDLTMLDRMKQRAEIPIGQYNYKVRPLNLGGKNYYRVILHNYVFDALRQNTNVGQWGDLMRSAGKLQLPQVEIEYNGMLISKSERIKANTTNVYRNVLLGAQAAICAWGGAGESKSTTMIFVPYEKDAKRYIMIRGGGILGIKKVVFDSVDFGVIVGASYATAL
;
A
#
# COMPACT_ATOMS: atom_id res chain seq x y z
N MET A 1 4.25 36.20 -44.24
CA MET A 1 3.99 34.80 -43.85
C MET A 1 4.44 34.64 -42.40
N ALA A 2 3.50 34.58 -41.45
CA ALA A 2 3.81 34.36 -40.05
C ALA A 2 3.90 32.85 -39.80
N THR A 3 5.05 32.38 -39.32
CA THR A 3 5.30 30.98 -38.98
C THR A 3 4.32 30.54 -37.88
N PRO A 4 3.55 29.46 -38.05
CA PRO A 4 2.67 28.97 -37.00
C PRO A 4 3.53 28.44 -35.84
N LYS A 5 3.61 29.21 -34.75
CA LYS A 5 4.13 28.71 -33.48
C LYS A 5 3.07 27.79 -32.88
N THR A 6 3.46 26.57 -32.54
CA THR A 6 2.65 25.65 -31.74
C THR A 6 2.34 26.30 -30.39
N GLN A 7 1.12 26.78 -30.24
CA GLN A 7 0.60 27.29 -28.98
C GLN A 7 -0.28 26.20 -28.36
N PHE A 8 0.22 25.58 -27.29
CA PHE A 8 -0.61 24.70 -26.47
C PHE A 8 -1.59 25.58 -25.69
N LEU A 9 -2.86 25.58 -26.09
CA LEU A 9 -3.92 26.19 -25.31
C LEU A 9 -4.13 25.37 -24.02
N THR A 10 -4.42 26.03 -22.91
CA THR A 10 -4.58 25.39 -21.58
C THR A 10 -5.67 24.30 -21.54
N ASN A 11 -6.58 24.31 -22.53
CA ASN A 11 -7.66 23.32 -22.69
C ASN A 11 -7.39 22.26 -23.76
N ASP A 12 -6.21 22.25 -24.39
CA ASP A 12 -5.90 21.30 -25.45
C ASP A 12 -5.81 19.86 -24.90
N GLU A 13 -6.29 18.89 -25.67
CA GLU A 13 -6.39 17.48 -25.23
C GLU A 13 -5.04 16.91 -24.81
N ALA A 14 -3.96 17.33 -25.48
CA ALA A 14 -2.60 16.93 -25.15
C ALA A 14 -2.13 17.50 -23.80
N THR A 15 -2.52 18.73 -23.46
CA THR A 15 -2.19 19.38 -22.18
C THR A 15 -2.91 18.69 -21.02
N ARG A 16 -4.20 18.34 -21.20
CA ARG A 16 -4.97 17.54 -20.23
C ARG A 16 -4.33 16.17 -19.98
N LYS A 17 -3.88 15.49 -21.03
CA LYS A 17 -3.19 14.19 -20.93
C LYS A 17 -1.84 14.28 -20.23
N LYS A 18 -1.05 15.32 -20.49
CA LYS A 18 0.23 15.55 -19.80
C LYS A 18 0.03 15.83 -18.32
N TRP A 19 -0.94 16.67 -17.98
CA TRP A 19 -1.25 17.03 -16.59
C TRP A 19 -1.74 15.83 -15.78
N SER A 20 -2.61 14.98 -16.34
CA SER A 20 -3.04 13.74 -15.67
C SER A 20 -1.88 12.80 -15.36
N LYS A 21 -0.89 12.67 -16.26
CA LYS A 21 0.29 11.82 -16.04
C LYS A 21 1.26 12.40 -15.00
N GLU A 22 1.55 13.70 -15.07
CA GLU A 22 2.40 14.37 -14.09
C GLU A 22 1.78 14.31 -12.69
N LEU A 23 0.47 14.51 -12.60
CA LEU A 23 -0.25 14.55 -11.33
C LEU A 23 -0.33 13.17 -10.66
N TYR A 24 -0.51 12.08 -11.41
CA TYR A 24 -0.43 10.73 -10.84
C TYR A 24 0.94 10.45 -10.21
N HIS A 25 2.02 10.93 -10.85
CA HIS A 25 3.37 10.80 -10.30
C HIS A 25 3.57 11.62 -9.01
N VAL A 26 2.86 12.75 -8.88
CA VAL A 26 2.86 13.57 -7.65
C VAL A 26 2.07 12.89 -6.54
N ILE A 27 0.86 12.40 -6.82
CA ILE A 27 0.03 11.69 -5.84
C ILE A 27 0.76 10.47 -5.30
N LEU A 28 1.34 9.64 -6.19
CA LEU A 28 2.08 8.45 -5.74
C LEU A 28 3.23 8.82 -4.79
N LYS A 29 3.93 9.93 -5.02
CA LYS A 29 4.99 10.40 -4.10
C LYS A 29 4.47 10.83 -2.74
N ALA A 30 3.23 11.32 -2.67
CA ALA A 30 2.58 11.73 -1.44
C ALA A 30 1.97 10.54 -0.66
N VAL A 31 1.76 9.40 -1.31
CA VAL A 31 1.29 8.17 -0.63
C VAL A 31 2.38 7.68 0.33
N GLU A 32 1.96 7.34 1.55
CA GLU A 32 2.87 6.93 2.62
C GLU A 32 3.76 5.74 2.21
N PHE A 33 3.23 4.82 1.40
CA PHE A 33 3.92 3.62 0.92
C PHE A 33 4.74 3.78 -0.36
N ASN A 34 5.00 4.99 -0.84
CA ASN A 34 5.62 5.18 -2.16
C ASN A 34 6.96 4.44 -2.33
N ASP A 35 7.78 4.38 -1.28
CA ASP A 35 9.06 3.67 -1.25
C ASP A 35 8.91 2.14 -1.24
N LEU A 36 7.74 1.64 -0.82
CA LEU A 36 7.40 0.22 -0.74
C LEU A 36 6.67 -0.29 -1.99
N MET A 37 6.19 0.63 -2.83
CA MET A 37 5.49 0.35 -4.08
C MET A 37 6.47 0.24 -5.25
N GLY A 38 6.32 -0.81 -6.05
CA GLY A 38 7.14 -1.00 -7.25
C GLY A 38 6.53 -1.97 -8.23
N THR A 39 7.02 -1.96 -9.47
CA THR A 39 6.53 -2.86 -10.53
C THR A 39 7.21 -4.23 -10.52
N ASP A 40 8.29 -4.37 -9.75
CA ASP A 40 9.12 -5.58 -9.70
C ASP A 40 8.58 -6.63 -8.71
N SER A 41 9.04 -7.87 -8.86
CA SER A 41 8.78 -9.02 -7.98
C SER A 41 9.41 -8.92 -6.59
N ASN A 42 10.27 -7.92 -6.38
CA ASN A 42 10.90 -7.64 -5.08
C ASN A 42 10.23 -6.50 -4.32
N ALA A 43 9.29 -5.78 -4.95
CA ALA A 43 8.51 -4.75 -4.27
C ALA A 43 7.57 -5.39 -3.23
N ILE A 44 7.39 -4.71 -2.10
CA ILE A 44 6.43 -5.13 -1.07
C ILE A 44 5.02 -5.05 -1.62
N ILE A 45 4.68 -3.93 -2.25
CA ILE A 45 3.42 -3.74 -2.95
C ILE A 45 3.70 -3.70 -4.44
N GLN A 46 3.15 -4.66 -5.17
CA GLN A 46 3.29 -4.70 -6.61
C GLN A 46 2.29 -3.78 -7.29
N VAL A 47 2.79 -2.83 -8.07
CA VAL A 47 1.97 -1.94 -8.88
C VAL A 47 1.80 -2.54 -10.27
N LYS A 48 0.55 -2.75 -10.68
CA LYS A 48 0.19 -3.25 -12.00
C LYS A 48 -0.63 -2.20 -12.75
N ASN A 49 -0.03 -1.64 -13.79
CA ASN A 49 -0.69 -0.66 -14.65
C ASN A 49 -1.21 -1.39 -15.90
N ASP A 50 -2.45 -1.86 -15.87
CA ASP A 50 -3.10 -2.39 -17.08
C ASP A 50 -3.96 -1.30 -17.72
N LEU A 51 -3.25 -0.37 -18.36
CA LEU A 51 -3.81 0.83 -18.98
C LEU A 51 -4.31 0.58 -20.41
N GLY A 52 -4.74 -0.64 -20.75
CA GLY A 52 -5.41 -0.82 -22.03
C GLY A 52 -5.45 -2.20 -22.67
N LYS A 53 -5.11 -3.31 -21.99
CA LYS A 53 -5.10 -4.64 -22.64
C LYS A 53 -6.02 -5.65 -21.96
N GLY A 54 -7.32 -5.39 -22.08
CA GLY A 54 -8.37 -6.36 -21.80
C GLY A 54 -9.68 -5.64 -21.50
N GLU A 55 -10.74 -5.97 -22.21
CA GLU A 55 -12.08 -5.64 -21.74
C GLU A 55 -12.38 -6.55 -20.54
N GLY A 56 -12.62 -5.97 -19.37
CA GLY A 56 -12.98 -6.71 -18.16
C GLY A 56 -12.57 -6.01 -16.88
N ASP A 57 -13.34 -6.25 -15.82
CA ASP A 57 -13.14 -5.65 -14.51
C ASP A 57 -12.13 -6.40 -13.64
N VAL A 58 -11.47 -7.44 -14.20
CA VAL A 58 -10.58 -8.36 -13.47
C VAL A 58 -9.18 -8.37 -14.09
N ILE A 59 -8.20 -7.95 -13.29
CA ILE A 59 -6.78 -8.04 -13.62
C ILE A 59 -6.24 -9.35 -13.08
N LYS A 60 -5.62 -10.15 -13.96
CA LYS A 60 -4.97 -11.41 -13.62
C LYS A 60 -3.46 -11.24 -13.62
N THR A 61 -2.82 -11.71 -12.55
CA THR A 61 -1.37 -11.65 -12.38
C THR A 61 -0.86 -12.99 -11.89
N ASP A 62 0.21 -13.47 -12.51
CA ASP A 62 0.85 -14.70 -12.07
C ASP A 62 1.97 -14.37 -11.09
N ILE A 63 1.96 -15.02 -9.93
CA ILE A 63 3.00 -14.91 -8.91
C ILE A 63 3.82 -16.19 -8.90
N ARG A 64 5.13 -16.04 -8.93
CA ARG A 64 6.09 -17.14 -8.88
C ARG A 64 6.24 -17.65 -7.45
N LEU A 65 6.08 -18.97 -7.27
CA LEU A 65 6.37 -19.65 -6.00
C LEU A 65 7.89 -19.84 -5.80
N PRO A 66 8.36 -19.95 -4.54
CA PRO A 66 9.75 -20.28 -4.27
C PRO A 66 10.11 -21.67 -4.82
N LEU A 67 11.35 -21.81 -5.27
CA LEU A 67 11.96 -23.10 -5.63
C LEU A 67 12.22 -23.92 -4.37
N VAL A 68 12.05 -25.24 -4.46
CA VAL A 68 12.15 -26.22 -3.35
C VAL A 68 13.26 -27.25 -3.62
N GLY A 69 13.83 -27.31 -4.82
CA GLY A 69 14.86 -28.27 -5.18
C GLY A 69 16.16 -28.09 -4.40
N GLU A 70 16.74 -29.19 -3.94
CA GLU A 70 18.03 -29.23 -3.23
C GLU A 70 19.24 -29.06 -4.17
N GLY A 71 19.00 -29.05 -5.49
CA GLY A 71 20.03 -29.06 -6.51
C GLY A 71 20.57 -30.46 -6.77
N ILE A 72 21.52 -30.55 -7.70
CA ILE A 72 22.18 -31.81 -8.09
C ILE A 72 23.66 -31.67 -7.73
N VAL A 73 24.24 -32.70 -7.12
CA VAL A 73 25.61 -32.67 -6.60
C VAL A 73 26.50 -33.57 -7.45
N GLY A 74 27.68 -33.07 -7.85
CA GLY A 74 28.69 -33.87 -8.55
C GLY A 74 28.57 -33.82 -10.08
N ASN A 75 28.81 -34.95 -10.74
CA ASN A 75 28.82 -35.08 -12.21
C ASN A 75 27.47 -35.54 -12.79
N ASP A 76 26.41 -35.56 -11.98
CA ASP A 76 25.09 -35.99 -12.42
C ASP A 76 24.51 -34.99 -13.43
N THR A 77 23.78 -35.50 -14.43
CA THR A 77 23.23 -34.69 -15.51
C THR A 77 22.14 -33.76 -14.98
N VAL A 78 22.36 -32.46 -15.17
CA VAL A 78 21.40 -31.40 -14.81
C VAL A 78 20.22 -31.38 -15.78
N GLU A 79 20.48 -31.63 -17.06
CA GLU A 79 19.46 -31.71 -18.10
C GLU A 79 18.53 -32.92 -17.84
N GLY A 80 17.25 -32.65 -17.62
CA GLY A 80 16.23 -33.66 -17.26
C GLY A 80 15.87 -33.73 -15.77
N ASN A 81 16.70 -33.18 -14.89
CA ASN A 81 16.46 -33.09 -13.44
C ASN A 81 16.21 -31.63 -12.99
N GLU A 82 15.86 -30.76 -13.94
CA GLU A 82 15.59 -29.35 -13.70
C GLU A 82 14.29 -29.16 -12.91
N GLU A 83 14.31 -28.21 -11.97
CA GLU A 83 13.10 -27.83 -11.25
C GLU A 83 12.21 -26.94 -12.12
N LYS A 84 10.92 -27.30 -12.21
CA LYS A 84 9.93 -26.51 -12.95
C LYS A 84 9.54 -25.26 -12.15
N LEU A 85 9.58 -24.09 -12.80
CA LEU A 85 9.00 -22.87 -12.25
C LEU A 85 7.49 -23.04 -12.06
N GLN A 86 7.01 -22.84 -10.83
CA GLN A 86 5.59 -22.87 -10.50
C GLN A 86 5.04 -21.44 -10.38
N PHE A 87 3.96 -21.17 -11.11
CA PHE A 87 3.23 -19.91 -11.04
C PHE A 87 1.82 -20.16 -10.49
N ARG A 88 1.34 -19.24 -9.65
CA ARG A 88 -0.05 -19.21 -9.19
C ARG A 88 -0.75 -17.97 -9.70
N ASN A 89 -1.93 -18.17 -10.26
CA ASN A 89 -2.75 -17.10 -10.80
C ASN A 89 -3.42 -16.37 -9.64
N PHE A 90 -3.31 -15.05 -9.64
CA PHE A 90 -3.95 -14.16 -8.68
C PHE A 90 -4.82 -13.16 -9.44
N ASN A 91 -6.08 -13.05 -9.02
CA ASN A 91 -7.06 -12.17 -9.65
C ASN A 91 -7.46 -11.06 -8.68
N LEU A 92 -7.56 -9.85 -9.23
CA LEU A 92 -7.97 -8.62 -8.55
C LEU A 92 -9.06 -7.93 -9.38
N THR A 93 -10.07 -7.38 -8.73
CA THR A 93 -11.10 -6.56 -9.38
C THR A 93 -10.72 -5.08 -9.30
N ILE A 94 -11.17 -4.29 -10.26
CA ILE A 94 -10.99 -2.82 -10.27
C ILE A 94 -12.35 -2.12 -10.29
N GLU A 95 -12.45 -1.00 -9.61
CA GLU A 95 -13.67 -0.18 -9.56
C GLU A 95 -13.33 1.31 -9.72
N GLU A 96 -14.29 2.09 -10.19
CA GLU A 96 -14.14 3.53 -10.35
C GLU A 96 -14.47 4.28 -9.05
N LEU A 97 -13.54 5.11 -8.58
CA LEU A 97 -13.76 6.07 -7.50
C LEU A 97 -13.65 7.50 -8.04
N ASN A 98 -14.64 8.32 -7.69
CA ASN A 98 -14.68 9.72 -8.09
C ASN A 98 -14.93 10.64 -6.91
N HIS A 99 -14.24 11.77 -6.91
CA HIS A 99 -14.51 12.89 -6.02
C HIS A 99 -14.49 14.21 -6.79
N ALA A 100 -15.29 15.18 -6.37
CA ALA A 100 -15.36 16.48 -7.02
C ALA A 100 -15.39 17.60 -5.97
N VAL A 101 -14.66 18.67 -6.26
CA VAL A 101 -14.56 19.88 -5.44
C VAL A 101 -15.13 21.05 -6.23
N ASP A 102 -15.99 21.83 -5.58
CA ASP A 102 -16.51 23.08 -6.12
C ASP A 102 -15.51 24.21 -5.85
N THR A 103 -15.06 24.88 -6.91
CA THR A 103 -14.09 25.99 -6.82
C THR A 103 -14.78 27.36 -6.78
N GLY A 104 -16.10 27.39 -6.67
CA GLY A 104 -16.89 28.60 -6.57
C GLY A 104 -17.19 29.26 -7.92
N GLY A 105 -17.80 30.44 -7.85
CA GLY A 105 -18.20 31.19 -9.03
C GLY A 105 -17.14 32.18 -9.51
N LYS A 106 -17.39 32.76 -10.69
CA LYS A 106 -16.52 33.82 -11.26
C LYS A 106 -16.33 35.03 -10.34
N MET A 107 -17.31 35.33 -9.49
CA MET A 107 -17.23 36.42 -8.52
C MET A 107 -16.27 36.10 -7.37
N GLU A 108 -16.28 34.86 -6.89
CA GLU A 108 -15.37 34.39 -5.84
C GLU A 108 -13.93 34.35 -6.34
N GLN A 109 -13.69 33.92 -7.58
CA GLN A 109 -12.37 33.99 -8.22
C GLN A 109 -11.86 35.43 -8.36
N GLN A 110 -12.73 36.42 -8.55
CA GLN A 110 -12.33 37.82 -8.64
C GLN A 110 -12.10 38.46 -7.26
N ARG A 111 -12.76 37.95 -6.21
CA ARG A 111 -12.62 38.44 -4.83
C ARG A 111 -11.33 37.97 -4.17
N VAL A 112 -10.77 36.86 -4.63
CA VAL A 112 -9.64 36.18 -4.00
C VAL A 112 -8.39 36.31 -4.88
N PRO A 113 -7.21 36.67 -4.32
CA PRO A 113 -6.01 36.94 -5.12
C PRO A 113 -5.29 35.68 -5.63
N TYR A 114 -5.71 34.47 -5.23
CA TYR A 114 -5.11 33.19 -5.63
C TYR A 114 -6.06 32.34 -6.49
N ASP A 115 -5.48 31.48 -7.33
CA ASP A 115 -6.23 30.65 -8.28
C ASP A 115 -6.93 29.47 -7.57
N LEU A 116 -8.24 29.59 -7.39
CA LEU A 116 -9.10 28.58 -6.77
C LEU A 116 -9.10 27.24 -7.53
N VAL A 117 -8.77 27.24 -8.84
CA VAL A 117 -8.69 26.01 -9.63
C VAL A 117 -7.42 25.23 -9.30
N VAL A 118 -6.31 25.93 -9.05
CA VAL A 118 -5.06 25.29 -8.61
C VAL A 118 -5.20 24.76 -7.18
N GLU A 119 -5.82 25.55 -6.30
CA GLU A 119 -6.07 25.14 -4.92
C GLU A 119 -6.99 23.92 -4.83
N GLY A 120 -8.08 23.91 -5.61
CA GLY A 120 -8.98 22.76 -5.68
C GLY A 120 -8.30 21.49 -6.20
N LYS A 121 -7.27 21.61 -7.06
CA LYS A 121 -6.46 20.46 -7.50
C LYS A 121 -5.55 19.96 -6.41
N ASN A 122 -4.86 20.84 -5.69
CA ASN A 122 -3.96 20.47 -4.60
C ASN A 122 -4.73 19.74 -3.49
N ALA A 123 -5.87 20.31 -3.06
CA ALA A 123 -6.73 19.68 -2.06
C ALA A 123 -7.21 18.28 -2.49
N LEU A 124 -7.51 18.10 -3.78
CA LEU A 124 -7.98 16.82 -4.30
C LEU A 124 -6.81 15.82 -4.50
N GLN A 125 -5.57 16.29 -4.70
CA GLN A 125 -4.36 15.44 -4.66
C GLN A 125 -4.13 14.90 -3.24
N ASP A 126 -4.19 15.76 -2.23
CA ASP A 126 -4.01 15.36 -0.83
C ASP A 126 -5.07 14.33 -0.42
N TRP A 127 -6.33 14.59 -0.79
CA TRP A 127 -7.44 13.66 -0.56
C TRP A 127 -7.18 12.28 -1.18
N TRP A 128 -6.65 12.22 -2.40
CA TRP A 128 -6.33 10.95 -3.05
C TRP A 128 -5.16 10.23 -2.40
N ALA A 129 -4.12 10.96 -1.98
CA ALA A 129 -2.98 10.38 -1.27
C ALA A 129 -3.42 9.75 0.07
N ASP A 130 -4.29 10.45 0.81
CA ASP A 130 -4.90 9.94 2.04
C ASP A 130 -5.76 8.71 1.79
N LYS A 131 -6.64 8.77 0.78
CA LYS A 131 -7.54 7.66 0.45
C LYS A 131 -6.81 6.40 0.02
N LEU A 132 -5.77 6.53 -0.81
CA LEU A 132 -4.97 5.39 -1.24
C LEU A 132 -4.22 4.77 -0.06
N SER A 133 -3.65 5.60 0.82
CA SER A 133 -2.95 5.13 2.01
C SER A 133 -3.91 4.40 2.96
N ASP A 134 -5.10 4.97 3.23
CA ASP A 134 -6.16 4.32 4.00
C ASP A 134 -6.55 2.97 3.41
N MET A 135 -6.85 2.92 2.11
CA MET A 135 -7.28 1.70 1.44
C MET A 135 -6.21 0.61 1.56
N LEU A 136 -4.95 0.98 1.35
CA LEU A 136 -3.83 0.05 1.39
C LEU A 136 -3.61 -0.53 2.80
N PHE A 137 -3.61 0.31 3.84
CA PHE A 137 -3.50 -0.17 5.22
C PHE A 137 -4.65 -1.10 5.60
N ASN A 138 -5.88 -0.78 5.24
CA ASN A 138 -7.03 -1.62 5.57
C ASN A 138 -6.96 -2.98 4.87
N HIS A 139 -6.42 -3.05 3.65
CA HIS A 139 -6.19 -4.33 2.94
C HIS A 139 -5.03 -5.14 3.54
N LEU A 140 -3.91 -4.49 3.88
CA LEU A 140 -2.75 -5.14 4.49
C LEU A 140 -3.04 -5.66 5.90
N CYS A 141 -3.72 -4.85 6.72
CA CYS A 141 -4.12 -5.21 8.08
C CYS A 141 -5.32 -6.19 8.10
N GLY A 142 -5.94 -6.47 6.95
CA GLY A 142 -7.06 -7.40 6.82
C GLY A 142 -8.34 -6.95 7.53
N ILE A 143 -8.64 -5.65 7.53
CA ILE A 143 -9.81 -5.08 8.21
C ILE A 143 -11.05 -5.30 7.35
N ALA A 144 -11.71 -6.44 7.56
CA ALA A 144 -12.84 -6.90 6.75
C ALA A 144 -14.08 -5.98 6.81
N THR A 145 -14.15 -5.07 7.79
CA THR A 145 -15.21 -4.08 7.97
C THR A 145 -15.00 -2.80 7.18
N TYR A 146 -13.85 -2.62 6.52
CA TYR A 146 -13.54 -1.41 5.78
C TYR A 146 -14.51 -1.21 4.61
N ARG A 147 -15.06 0.00 4.50
CA ARG A 147 -15.97 0.40 3.42
C ARG A 147 -15.60 1.79 2.92
N VAL A 148 -15.77 2.01 1.63
CA VAL A 148 -15.70 3.35 1.01
C VAL A 148 -17.14 3.79 0.74
N ALA A 149 -17.56 4.91 1.34
CA ALA A 149 -18.94 5.39 1.26
C ALA A 149 -20.00 4.31 1.61
N ASN A 150 -19.74 3.51 2.65
CA ASN A 150 -20.56 2.37 3.10
C ASN A 150 -20.73 1.23 2.08
N LYS A 151 -19.89 1.19 1.03
CA LYS A 151 -19.86 0.12 0.03
C LYS A 151 -18.53 -0.62 0.06
N VAL A 152 -18.54 -1.87 -0.39
CA VAL A 152 -17.31 -2.59 -0.72
C VAL A 152 -16.77 -1.97 -1.99
N PHE A 153 -15.50 -1.58 -1.99
CA PHE A 153 -14.84 -0.95 -3.13
C PHE A 153 -13.87 -1.93 -3.78
N ALA A 154 -14.13 -2.31 -5.04
CA ALA A 154 -13.44 -3.30 -5.84
C ALA A 154 -13.43 -4.72 -5.23
N GLN A 155 -12.88 -4.88 -4.03
CA GLN A 155 -12.89 -6.12 -3.24
C GLN A 155 -12.94 -5.82 -1.75
N ASN A 156 -13.45 -6.79 -0.99
CA ASN A 156 -13.41 -6.71 0.47
C ASN A 156 -12.03 -7.14 0.99
N PRO A 157 -11.45 -6.43 1.98
CA PRO A 157 -10.25 -6.90 2.66
C PRO A 157 -10.46 -8.29 3.27
N THR A 158 -9.46 -9.14 3.13
CA THR A 158 -9.46 -10.49 3.70
C THR A 158 -8.80 -10.48 5.06
N ALA A 159 -9.47 -11.03 6.08
CA ALA A 159 -8.89 -11.20 7.41
C ALA A 159 -7.59 -12.03 7.33
N PRO A 160 -6.62 -11.81 8.24
CA PRO A 160 -5.45 -12.67 8.30
C PRO A 160 -5.84 -14.09 8.67
N ASP A 161 -5.11 -15.07 8.13
CA ASP A 161 -5.31 -16.47 8.51
C ASP A 161 -4.70 -16.75 9.90
N THR A 162 -5.03 -17.93 10.46
CA THR A 162 -4.58 -18.34 11.79
C THR A 162 -3.05 -18.46 11.91
N ASN A 163 -2.34 -18.76 10.82
CA ASN A 163 -0.88 -18.95 10.84
C ASN A 163 -0.11 -17.64 10.63
N HIS A 164 -0.76 -16.62 10.08
CA HIS A 164 -0.22 -15.28 9.82
C HIS A 164 -0.77 -14.21 10.78
N LEU A 165 -1.64 -14.59 11.72
CA LEU A 165 -2.07 -13.76 12.84
C LEU A 165 -1.31 -14.14 14.11
N ILE A 166 -0.52 -13.20 14.63
CA ILE A 166 0.14 -13.28 15.94
C ILE A 166 -0.62 -12.40 16.91
N LEU A 167 -1.07 -12.99 18.01
CA LEU A 167 -1.81 -12.31 19.06
C LEU A 167 -0.87 -12.01 20.23
N ALA A 168 -0.92 -10.78 20.75
CA ALA A 168 -0.24 -10.46 22.01
C ALA A 168 -0.73 -11.41 23.12
N ASN A 169 0.22 -12.03 23.82
CA ASN A 169 -0.01 -13.06 24.86
C ASN A 169 -0.92 -14.24 24.46
N ASP A 170 -1.08 -14.50 23.16
CA ASP A 170 -2.01 -15.51 22.63
C ASP A 170 -3.49 -15.30 23.06
N VAL A 171 -3.86 -14.05 23.39
CA VAL A 171 -5.22 -13.64 23.75
C VAL A 171 -5.98 -13.21 22.49
N ALA A 172 -7.19 -13.74 22.32
CA ALA A 172 -8.06 -13.38 21.19
C ALA A 172 -8.34 -11.87 21.14
N GLU A 173 -8.38 -11.30 19.93
CA GLU A 173 -8.51 -9.83 19.71
C GLU A 173 -9.70 -9.20 20.48
N ALA A 174 -10.83 -9.91 20.57
CA ALA A 174 -12.02 -9.41 21.27
C ALA A 174 -11.89 -9.39 22.80
N SER A 175 -10.87 -10.07 23.35
CA SER A 175 -10.62 -10.20 24.79
C SER A 175 -9.32 -9.54 25.24
N GLN A 176 -8.61 -8.87 24.33
CA GLN A 176 -7.37 -8.18 24.66
C GLN A 176 -7.64 -7.01 25.62
N THR A 177 -6.71 -6.84 26.55
CA THR A 177 -6.75 -5.84 27.62
C THR A 177 -5.44 -5.04 27.67
N ALA A 178 -5.32 -4.08 28.60
CA ALA A 178 -4.12 -3.27 28.77
C ALA A 178 -2.82 -4.06 29.06
N GLY A 179 -2.91 -5.33 29.44
CA GLY A 179 -1.76 -6.22 29.60
C GLY A 179 -1.22 -6.81 28.29
N ASP A 180 -1.98 -6.72 27.19
CA ASP A 180 -1.70 -7.36 25.91
C ASP A 180 -1.07 -6.39 24.91
N TYR A 181 0.02 -5.74 25.33
CA TYR A 181 0.77 -4.80 24.52
C TYR A 181 1.79 -5.50 23.61
N MET A 182 2.24 -4.79 22.57
CA MET A 182 3.33 -5.26 21.71
C MET A 182 4.68 -4.98 22.38
N ASP A 183 5.49 -6.03 22.51
CA ASP A 183 6.85 -5.97 23.02
C ASP A 183 7.87 -6.46 21.97
N LEU A 184 9.16 -6.37 22.28
CA LEU A 184 10.21 -6.86 21.39
C LEU A 184 10.12 -8.38 21.16
N THR A 185 9.60 -9.14 22.12
CA THR A 185 9.45 -10.60 21.96
C THR A 185 8.36 -10.96 20.97
N MET A 186 7.26 -10.20 20.92
CA MET A 186 6.22 -10.34 19.90
C MET A 186 6.78 -10.04 18.50
N LEU A 187 7.64 -9.03 18.36
CA LEU A 187 8.31 -8.74 17.09
C LEU A 187 9.22 -9.91 16.65
N ASP A 188 9.94 -10.53 17.58
CA ASP A 188 10.74 -11.72 17.28
C ASP A 188 9.87 -12.92 16.88
N ARG A 189 8.71 -13.13 17.53
CA ARG A 189 7.73 -14.16 17.14
C ARG A 189 7.21 -13.92 15.72
N MET A 190 6.91 -12.67 15.36
CA MET A 190 6.47 -12.31 14.01
C MET A 190 7.56 -12.62 12.98
N LYS A 191 8.82 -12.29 13.27
CA LYS A 191 9.95 -12.60 12.39
C LYS A 191 10.16 -14.11 12.24
N GLN A 192 10.14 -14.87 13.35
CA GLN A 192 10.29 -16.33 13.31
C GLN A 192 9.22 -16.99 12.43
N ARG A 193 7.98 -16.51 12.52
CA ARG A 193 6.89 -16.97 11.65
C ARG A 193 7.11 -16.61 10.18
N ALA A 194 7.71 -15.45 9.89
CA ALA A 194 8.07 -15.02 8.54
C ALA A 194 9.15 -15.92 7.91
N GLU A 195 10.13 -16.31 8.71
CA GLU A 195 11.29 -17.10 8.28
C GLU A 195 10.99 -18.60 8.22
N ILE A 196 10.18 -19.09 9.14
CA ILE A 196 9.80 -20.50 9.31
C ILE A 196 8.27 -20.60 9.25
N PRO A 197 7.69 -20.76 8.05
CA PRO A 197 6.26 -20.94 7.89
C PRO A 197 5.82 -22.28 8.51
N ILE A 198 4.65 -22.30 9.15
CA ILE A 198 4.08 -23.49 9.78
C ILE A 198 2.75 -23.81 9.12
N GLY A 199 2.62 -25.01 8.56
CA GLY A 199 1.38 -25.53 7.96
C GLY A 199 1.47 -25.72 6.45
N GLN A 200 0.47 -26.41 5.88
CA GLN A 200 0.41 -26.72 4.45
C GLN A 200 0.10 -25.45 3.63
N TYR A 201 0.77 -25.29 2.49
CA TYR A 201 0.65 -24.13 1.59
C TYR A 201 1.15 -22.77 2.13
N ASN A 202 1.80 -22.76 3.30
CA ASN A 202 2.50 -21.58 3.79
C ASN A 202 3.89 -21.50 3.17
N TYR A 203 4.23 -20.34 2.61
CA TYR A 203 5.54 -20.09 2.00
C TYR A 203 6.35 -19.15 2.88
N LYS A 204 7.68 -19.27 2.81
CA LYS A 204 8.58 -18.35 3.49
C LYS A 204 8.36 -16.94 2.95
N VAL A 205 8.12 -15.99 3.84
CA VAL A 205 7.95 -14.58 3.47
C VAL A 205 9.27 -14.08 2.90
N ARG A 206 9.23 -13.64 1.64
CA ARG A 206 10.42 -13.17 0.92
C ARG A 206 10.90 -11.84 1.53
N PRO A 207 12.11 -11.75 2.10
CA PRO A 207 12.62 -10.51 2.65
C PRO A 207 12.99 -9.51 1.55
N LEU A 208 13.10 -8.24 1.93
CA LEU A 208 13.69 -7.18 1.12
C LEU A 208 15.22 -7.28 1.22
N ASN A 209 15.90 -7.40 0.08
CA ASN A 209 17.35 -7.47 0.05
C ASN A 209 17.95 -6.07 -0.11
N LEU A 210 18.66 -5.59 0.92
CA LEU A 210 19.38 -4.31 0.88
C LEU A 210 20.85 -4.55 1.22
N GLY A 211 21.74 -4.28 0.25
CA GLY A 211 23.19 -4.43 0.46
C GLY A 211 23.64 -5.84 0.84
N GLY A 212 22.92 -6.88 0.40
CA GLY A 212 23.22 -8.29 0.71
C GLY A 212 22.68 -8.79 2.05
N LYS A 213 21.95 -7.95 2.80
CA LYS A 213 21.23 -8.35 4.02
C LYS A 213 19.72 -8.39 3.76
N ASN A 214 19.07 -9.34 4.44
CA ASN A 214 17.63 -9.55 4.38
C ASN A 214 16.95 -8.70 5.45
N TYR A 215 16.02 -7.86 5.02
CA TYR A 215 15.23 -7.01 5.89
C TYR A 215 13.73 -7.26 5.71
N TYR A 216 12.96 -7.05 6.77
CA TYR A 216 11.49 -7.03 6.73
C TYR A 216 11.00 -5.62 7.07
N ARG A 217 9.89 -5.18 6.47
CA ARG A 217 9.29 -3.89 6.82
C ARG A 217 8.15 -4.11 7.82
N VAL A 218 8.18 -3.41 8.94
CA VAL A 218 7.13 -3.48 9.96
C VAL A 218 6.50 -2.10 10.10
N ILE A 219 5.17 -2.05 10.15
CA ILE A 219 4.42 -0.82 10.36
C ILE A 219 3.50 -1.00 11.56
N LEU A 220 3.71 -0.15 12.56
CA LEU A 220 2.95 -0.12 13.80
C LEU A 220 2.00 1.07 13.85
N HIS A 221 0.91 0.96 14.60
CA HIS A 221 0.11 2.14 14.95
C HIS A 221 0.89 3.05 15.91
N ASN A 222 0.67 4.38 15.84
CA ASN A 222 1.37 5.35 16.70
C ASN A 222 1.30 5.00 18.20
N TYR A 223 0.11 4.65 18.71
CA TYR A 223 -0.04 4.26 20.12
C TYR A 223 0.73 3.00 20.50
N VAL A 224 0.82 2.03 19.58
CA VAL A 224 1.57 0.79 19.80
C VAL A 224 3.08 1.10 19.82
N PHE A 225 3.53 1.97 18.92
CA PHE A 225 4.92 2.40 18.85
C PHE A 225 5.35 3.18 20.10
N ASP A 226 4.51 4.10 20.58
CA ASP A 226 4.81 4.88 21.78
C ASP A 226 4.81 4.00 23.05
N ALA A 227 3.92 3.01 23.14
CA ALA A 227 3.94 2.01 24.21
C ALA A 227 5.23 1.15 24.17
N LEU A 228 5.65 0.72 22.98
CA LEU A 228 6.92 -0.01 22.78
C LEU A 228 8.13 0.83 23.24
N ARG A 229 8.11 2.14 22.96
CA ARG A 229 9.15 3.07 23.41
C ARG A 229 9.19 3.20 24.93
N GLN A 230 8.05 3.24 25.62
CA GLN A 230 8.03 3.33 27.08
C GLN A 230 8.49 2.05 27.77
N ASN A 231 8.21 0.89 27.16
CA ASN A 231 8.59 -0.42 27.70
C ASN A 231 10.06 -0.79 27.44
N THR A 232 10.79 -0.02 26.64
CA THR A 232 12.21 -0.25 26.34
C THR A 232 13.11 0.69 27.11
N ASN A 233 14.30 0.20 27.48
CA ASN A 233 15.28 1.05 28.15
C ASN A 233 15.78 2.15 27.19
N VAL A 234 15.93 3.38 27.70
CA VAL A 234 16.42 4.55 26.93
C VAL A 234 17.72 4.26 26.18
N GLY A 235 18.66 3.52 26.79
CA GLY A 235 19.92 3.15 26.14
C GLY A 235 19.72 2.20 24.95
N GLN A 236 18.88 1.17 25.13
CA GLN A 236 18.54 0.23 24.07
C GLN A 236 17.80 0.93 22.93
N TRP A 237 16.83 1.78 23.24
CA TRP A 237 16.10 2.56 22.23
C TRP A 237 17.04 3.45 21.41
N GLY A 238 18.02 4.09 22.06
CA GLY A 238 19.05 4.88 21.39
C GLY A 238 19.90 4.07 20.41
N ASP A 239 20.20 2.81 20.73
CA ASP A 239 20.94 1.92 19.84
C ASP A 239 20.11 1.49 18.61
N LEU A 240 18.81 1.19 18.80
CA LEU A 240 17.88 0.87 17.69
C LEU A 240 17.73 2.03 16.71
N MET A 241 17.61 3.26 17.23
CA MET A 241 17.53 4.46 16.41
C MET A 241 18.86 4.75 15.68
N ARG A 242 20.00 4.51 16.34
CA ARG A 242 21.32 4.68 15.72
C ARG A 242 21.56 3.66 14.60
N SER A 243 21.06 2.44 14.76
CA SER A 243 21.13 1.42 13.72
C SER A 243 20.32 1.83 12.48
N ALA A 244 19.08 2.30 12.68
CA ALA A 244 18.25 2.85 11.61
C ALA A 244 18.91 4.06 10.92
N GLY A 245 19.50 4.98 11.70
CA GLY A 245 20.19 6.16 11.17
C GLY A 245 21.38 5.83 10.26
N LYS A 246 22.05 4.68 10.45
CA LYS A 246 23.13 4.22 9.56
C LYS A 246 22.64 3.69 8.22
N LEU A 247 21.41 3.16 8.16
CA LEU A 247 20.82 2.62 6.93
C LEU A 247 20.35 3.73 5.99
N GLN A 248 20.03 4.93 6.52
CA GLN A 248 19.58 6.09 5.76
C GLN A 248 18.36 5.81 4.84
N LEU A 249 17.54 4.83 5.22
CA LEU A 249 16.33 4.49 4.48
C LEU A 249 15.20 5.47 4.81
N PRO A 250 14.40 5.88 3.82
CA PRO A 250 13.26 6.75 4.06
C PRO A 250 12.25 6.05 4.98
N GLN A 251 11.61 6.86 5.84
CA GLN A 251 10.50 6.44 6.70
C GLN A 251 10.79 5.27 7.65
N VAL A 252 12.04 4.99 8.00
CA VAL A 252 12.39 4.01 9.04
C VAL A 252 12.74 4.76 10.33
N GLU A 253 12.01 4.49 11.41
CA GLU A 253 12.27 5.15 12.69
C GLU A 253 13.27 4.37 13.54
N ILE A 254 13.12 3.03 13.59
CA ILE A 254 14.01 2.13 14.33
C ILE A 254 14.30 0.87 13.53
N GLU A 255 15.44 0.24 13.80
CA GLU A 255 15.80 -1.07 13.26
C GLU A 255 16.00 -2.04 14.42
N TYR A 256 15.34 -3.20 14.34
CA TYR A 256 15.44 -4.26 15.34
C TYR A 256 15.53 -5.62 14.64
N ASN A 257 16.64 -6.34 14.84
CA ASN A 257 16.81 -7.71 14.33
C ASN A 257 16.50 -7.84 12.81
N GLY A 258 16.94 -6.90 11.98
CA GLY A 258 16.64 -6.90 10.53
C GLY A 258 15.21 -6.50 10.18
N MET A 259 14.41 -6.02 11.13
CA MET A 259 13.11 -5.41 10.88
C MET A 259 13.26 -3.89 10.87
N LEU A 260 12.82 -3.28 9.77
CA LEU A 260 12.74 -1.85 9.59
C LEU A 260 11.36 -1.40 10.06
N ILE A 261 11.29 -0.73 11.20
CA ILE A 261 10.02 -0.39 11.84
C ILE A 261 9.68 1.08 11.60
N SER A 262 8.44 1.32 11.18
CA SER A 262 7.85 2.65 11.04
C SER A 262 6.51 2.71 11.76
N LYS A 263 6.01 3.93 11.99
CA LYS A 263 4.68 4.15 12.56
C LYS A 263 3.74 4.81 11.56
N SER A 264 2.45 4.55 11.72
CA SER A 264 1.40 5.20 10.95
C SER A 264 0.16 5.44 11.81
N GLU A 265 -0.50 6.57 11.59
CA GLU A 265 -1.81 6.88 12.19
C GLU A 265 -2.98 6.26 11.43
N ARG A 266 -2.75 5.77 10.20
CA ARG A 266 -3.80 5.27 9.30
C ARG A 266 -4.20 3.81 9.57
N ILE A 267 -3.49 3.12 10.46
CA ILE A 267 -3.86 1.77 10.90
C ILE A 267 -5.10 1.87 11.80
N LYS A 268 -6.23 1.38 11.30
CA LYS A 268 -7.48 1.38 12.05
C LYS A 268 -7.50 0.27 13.09
N ALA A 269 -8.15 0.56 14.22
CA ALA A 269 -8.42 -0.45 15.23
C ALA A 269 -9.42 -1.49 14.67
N ASN A 270 -9.12 -2.77 14.84
CA ASN A 270 -10.01 -3.86 14.43
C ASN A 270 -11.13 -4.06 15.46
N THR A 271 -10.77 -3.99 16.74
CA THR A 271 -11.69 -3.95 17.89
C THR A 271 -11.26 -2.77 18.78
N THR A 272 -12.10 -2.35 19.74
CA THR A 272 -11.80 -1.24 20.65
C THR A 272 -10.39 -1.35 21.22
N ASN A 273 -9.53 -0.36 20.91
CA ASN A 273 -8.14 -0.26 21.34
C ASN A 273 -7.19 -1.40 20.89
N VAL A 274 -7.62 -2.25 19.95
CA VAL A 274 -6.82 -3.34 19.39
C VAL A 274 -6.44 -3.02 17.95
N TYR A 275 -5.14 -2.90 17.72
CA TYR A 275 -4.57 -2.53 16.43
C TYR A 275 -3.88 -3.73 15.80
N ARG A 276 -4.12 -3.93 14.50
CA ARG A 276 -3.47 -4.94 13.67
C ARG A 276 -2.26 -4.33 12.99
N ASN A 277 -1.10 -4.52 13.60
CA ASN A 277 0.17 -4.09 13.03
C ASN A 277 0.65 -5.10 11.99
N VAL A 278 1.48 -4.69 11.04
CA VAL A 278 1.85 -5.56 9.91
C VAL A 278 3.35 -5.67 9.74
N LEU A 279 3.82 -6.90 9.54
CA LEU A 279 5.14 -7.23 8.99
C LEU A 279 4.95 -7.62 7.53
N LEU A 280 5.70 -6.96 6.66
CA LEU A 280 5.58 -7.00 5.22
C LEU A 280 6.86 -7.53 4.60
N GLY A 281 6.71 -8.52 3.73
CA GLY A 281 7.72 -8.98 2.79
C GLY A 281 7.42 -8.57 1.36
N ALA A 282 8.24 -9.05 0.41
CA ALA A 282 7.98 -8.84 -1.01
C ALA A 282 6.65 -9.49 -1.43
N GLN A 283 5.90 -8.81 -2.31
CA GLN A 283 4.61 -9.26 -2.84
C GLN A 283 3.53 -9.48 -1.75
N ALA A 284 3.49 -8.62 -0.74
CA ALA A 284 2.46 -8.56 0.29
C ALA A 284 1.07 -8.22 -0.26
N ALA A 285 1.01 -7.26 -1.19
CA ALA A 285 -0.23 -6.83 -1.84
C ALA A 285 0.00 -6.43 -3.29
N ILE A 286 -1.07 -6.42 -4.07
CA ILE A 286 -1.09 -5.89 -5.43
C ILE A 286 -2.02 -4.69 -5.47
N CYS A 287 -1.50 -3.57 -5.96
CA CYS A 287 -2.28 -2.40 -6.32
C CYS A 287 -2.33 -2.34 -7.84
N ALA A 288 -3.53 -2.39 -8.41
CA ALA A 288 -3.70 -2.27 -9.85
C ALA A 288 -4.51 -1.05 -10.22
N TRP A 289 -4.10 -0.46 -11.35
CA TRP A 289 -4.70 0.72 -11.91
C TRP A 289 -5.24 0.40 -13.29
N GLY A 290 -6.53 0.72 -13.48
CA GLY A 290 -7.18 0.72 -14.77
C GLY A 290 -7.05 2.07 -15.47
N GLY A 291 -7.24 2.06 -16.79
CA GLY A 291 -7.31 3.29 -17.58
C GLY A 291 -8.59 4.08 -17.30
N ALA A 292 -8.50 5.18 -16.56
CA ALA A 292 -9.58 6.14 -16.35
C ALA A 292 -9.64 7.18 -17.49
N GLY A 293 -10.83 7.41 -18.06
CA GLY A 293 -11.14 8.50 -19.01
C GLY A 293 -11.52 8.13 -20.44
N GLU A 294 -11.70 9.15 -21.30
CA GLU A 294 -12.01 9.02 -22.75
C GLU A 294 -10.89 8.35 -23.55
N SER A 295 -9.68 8.28 -23.00
CA SER A 295 -8.60 7.44 -23.53
C SER A 295 -8.09 6.54 -22.42
N LYS A 296 -8.03 5.23 -22.66
CA LYS A 296 -7.61 4.17 -21.72
C LYS A 296 -6.19 4.34 -21.12
N SER A 297 -5.45 5.41 -21.45
CA SER A 297 -4.01 5.59 -21.16
C SER A 297 -3.67 6.34 -19.86
N THR A 298 -4.64 6.78 -19.05
CA THR A 298 -4.40 7.58 -17.84
C THR A 298 -4.94 6.88 -16.60
N THR A 299 -4.10 6.70 -15.57
CA THR A 299 -4.45 6.06 -14.29
C THR A 299 -5.45 6.89 -13.47
N MET A 300 -5.31 8.21 -13.52
CA MET A 300 -6.20 9.18 -12.87
C MET A 300 -6.42 10.38 -13.79
N ILE A 301 -7.61 10.96 -13.79
CA ILE A 301 -7.91 12.19 -14.53
C ILE A 301 -8.55 13.21 -13.61
N PHE A 302 -8.07 14.45 -13.73
CA PHE A 302 -8.72 15.63 -13.18
C PHE A 302 -9.37 16.40 -14.32
N VAL A 303 -10.70 16.44 -14.34
CA VAL A 303 -11.49 17.16 -15.35
C VAL A 303 -12.12 18.39 -14.68
N PRO A 304 -11.69 19.61 -15.03
CA PRO A 304 -12.48 20.79 -14.73
C PRO A 304 -13.73 20.78 -15.62
N TYR A 305 -14.90 20.96 -15.03
CA TYR A 305 -16.16 21.09 -15.75
C TYR A 305 -16.97 22.28 -15.22
N GLU A 306 -17.73 22.90 -16.11
CA GLU A 306 -18.56 24.05 -15.81
C GLU A 306 -19.99 23.59 -15.49
N LYS A 307 -20.58 24.14 -14.43
CA LYS A 307 -21.99 23.89 -14.05
C LYS A 307 -22.75 25.22 -14.01
N ASP A 308 -24.06 25.15 -14.23
CA ASP A 308 -24.98 26.30 -14.20
C ASP A 308 -24.57 27.44 -15.15
N ALA A 309 -24.75 27.21 -16.46
CA ALA A 309 -24.45 28.21 -17.51
C ALA A 309 -23.05 28.84 -17.45
N LYS A 310 -22.02 28.06 -17.05
CA LYS A 310 -20.63 28.53 -16.91
C LYS A 310 -20.40 29.55 -15.80
N ARG A 311 -21.26 29.53 -14.78
CA ARG A 311 -21.14 30.38 -13.61
C ARG A 311 -20.20 29.79 -12.57
N TYR A 312 -20.22 28.47 -12.40
CA TYR A 312 -19.37 27.74 -11.45
C TYR A 312 -18.41 26.82 -12.17
N ILE A 313 -17.18 26.77 -11.67
CA ILE A 313 -16.15 25.83 -12.13
C ILE A 313 -16.00 24.76 -11.04
N MET A 314 -16.14 23.50 -11.44
CA MET A 314 -15.95 22.34 -10.57
C MET A 314 -14.77 21.52 -11.09
N ILE A 315 -14.08 20.82 -10.21
CA ILE A 315 -12.99 19.91 -10.58
C ILE A 315 -13.35 18.52 -10.08
N ARG A 316 -13.44 17.55 -11.00
CA ARG A 316 -13.60 16.13 -10.67
C ARG A 316 -12.26 15.42 -10.82
N GLY A 317 -11.84 14.68 -9.80
CA GLY A 317 -10.76 13.69 -9.89
C GLY A 317 -11.32 12.28 -9.83
N GLY A 318 -11.10 11.50 -10.89
CA GLY A 318 -11.52 10.11 -11.01
C GLY A 318 -10.34 9.18 -11.24
N GLY A 319 -10.41 7.97 -10.66
CA GLY A 319 -9.45 6.91 -10.87
C GLY A 319 -10.14 5.54 -10.86
N ILE A 320 -9.62 4.60 -11.64
CA ILE A 320 -10.06 3.20 -11.62
C ILE A 320 -8.94 2.39 -10.98
N LEU A 321 -9.22 1.78 -9.83
CA LEU A 321 -8.21 1.04 -9.08
C LEU A 321 -8.77 -0.15 -8.29
N GLY A 322 -7.87 -1.04 -7.92
CA GLY A 322 -8.11 -2.15 -7.01
C GLY A 322 -6.87 -2.42 -6.17
N ILE A 323 -7.05 -2.83 -4.92
CA ILE A 323 -5.98 -3.22 -4.01
C ILE A 323 -6.37 -4.55 -3.37
N LYS A 324 -5.52 -5.56 -3.43
CA LYS A 324 -5.80 -6.84 -2.77
C LYS A 324 -4.53 -7.41 -2.17
N LYS A 325 -4.65 -7.89 -0.93
CA LYS A 325 -3.62 -8.68 -0.26
C LYS A 325 -3.40 -9.98 -1.03
N VAL A 326 -2.16 -10.41 -1.18
CA VAL A 326 -1.85 -11.66 -1.87
C VAL A 326 -2.18 -12.84 -0.96
N VAL A 327 -3.18 -13.62 -1.39
CA VAL A 327 -3.68 -14.80 -0.69
C VAL A 327 -3.76 -15.94 -1.70
N PHE A 328 -3.19 -17.09 -1.36
CA PHE A 328 -3.29 -18.32 -2.15
C PHE A 328 -3.91 -19.42 -1.30
N ASP A 329 -4.88 -20.15 -1.84
CA ASP A 329 -5.57 -21.25 -1.13
C ASP A 329 -6.08 -20.85 0.27
N SER A 330 -6.51 -19.59 0.43
CA SER A 330 -6.93 -18.97 1.71
C SER A 330 -5.82 -18.76 2.74
N VAL A 331 -4.57 -18.78 2.30
CA VAL A 331 -3.37 -18.54 3.10
C VAL A 331 -2.66 -17.27 2.64
N ASP A 332 -2.26 -16.42 3.58
CA ASP A 332 -1.51 -15.20 3.30
C ASP A 332 -0.09 -15.51 2.78
N PHE A 333 0.43 -14.73 1.83
CA PHE A 333 1.72 -15.03 1.19
C PHE A 333 2.89 -14.16 1.69
N GLY A 334 2.65 -12.86 1.89
CA GLY A 334 3.71 -11.87 2.12
C GLY A 334 3.47 -10.96 3.33
N VAL A 335 2.49 -11.27 4.18
CA VAL A 335 2.08 -10.44 5.31
C VAL A 335 1.95 -11.30 6.56
N ILE A 336 2.44 -10.78 7.69
CA ILE A 336 2.13 -11.28 9.03
C ILE A 336 1.52 -10.13 9.83
N VAL A 337 0.40 -10.40 10.49
CA VAL A 337 -0.34 -9.43 11.28
C VAL A 337 -0.09 -9.69 12.76
N GLY A 338 0.32 -8.65 13.49
CA GLY A 338 0.49 -8.66 14.94
C GLY A 338 -0.60 -7.83 15.60
N ALA A 339 -1.56 -8.47 16.27
CA ALA A 339 -2.64 -7.78 16.97
C ALA A 339 -2.28 -7.52 18.43
N SER A 340 -2.30 -6.23 18.82
CA SER A 340 -1.95 -5.79 20.17
C SER A 340 -2.87 -4.67 20.65
N TYR A 341 -3.06 -4.61 21.97
CA TYR A 341 -3.76 -3.52 22.64
C TYR A 341 -2.86 -2.28 22.77
N ALA A 342 -3.42 -1.11 22.50
CA ALA A 342 -2.79 0.17 22.83
C ALA A 342 -3.84 1.28 23.03
N THR A 343 -3.52 2.27 23.84
CA THR A 343 -4.36 3.46 24.07
C THR A 343 -3.55 4.72 23.87
N ALA A 344 -4.24 5.85 23.69
CA ALA A 344 -3.61 7.15 23.84
C ALA A 344 -2.96 7.24 25.25
N LEU A 345 -1.77 7.81 25.29
CA LEU A 345 -0.97 7.99 26.51
C LEU A 345 -1.38 9.23 27.30
#